data_AF-A0A928X5T1-F1
#
_entry.id   AF-A0A928X5T1-F1
#
_cell.length_a   1.000
_cell.length_b   1.000
_cell.length_c   1.000
_cell.angle_alpha   90.00
_cell.angle_beta   90.00
_cell.angle_gamma   90.00
#
_symmetry.space_group_name_H-M   'P 1'
#
loop_
_entity.id
_entity.type
_entity.pdbx_description
1 polymer ?
#
loop_
_entity_poly.entity_id
_entity_poly.type
_entity_poly.pdbx_seq_one_letter_code
_entity_poly.pdbx_strand_id
1 'polypeptide(L)' 'MPEKENTEKLKTLCGLEDLAEKKSAIYSRLLMDAELAKDMEALSKRHAQRKKQIKSLYMQKAGGQVRGE' A
#
# COMPACT_ATOMS: atom_id res chain seq x y z
N MET A 1 8.47 -7.10 22.49
CA MET A 1 7.41 -7.78 21.68
C MET A 1 7.58 -7.40 20.21
N PRO A 2 8.51 -8.03 19.47
CA PRO A 2 8.84 -7.68 18.08
C PRO A 2 7.66 -7.82 17.11
N GLU A 3 6.70 -8.69 17.41
CA GLU A 3 5.54 -8.95 16.55
C GLU A 3 4.54 -7.79 16.52
N LYS A 4 4.26 -7.17 17.68
CA LYS A 4 3.41 -5.98 17.76
C LYS A 4 3.99 -4.80 16.98
N GLU A 5 5.31 -4.62 17.07
CA GLU A 5 6.04 -3.61 16.31
C GLU A 5 5.96 -3.87 14.80
N ASN A 6 6.10 -5.13 14.37
CA ASN A 6 5.98 -5.50 12.96
C ASN A 6 4.56 -5.29 12.41
N THR A 7 3.53 -5.54 13.20
CA THR A 7 2.12 -5.30 12.82
C THR A 7 1.83 -3.81 12.66
N GLU A 8 2.34 -2.96 13.55
CA GLU A 8 2.23 -1.49 13.39
C GLU A 8 2.99 -1.01 12.16
N LYS A 9 4.20 -1.52 11.89
CA LYS A 9 4.95 -1.22 10.65
C LYS A 9 4.15 -1.57 9.39
N LEU A 10 3.49 -2.74 9.36
CA LEU A 10 2.64 -3.15 8.23
C LEU A 10 1.44 -2.21 8.05
N LYS A 11 0.82 -1.78 9.15
CA LYS A 11 -0.28 -0.80 9.12
C LYS A 11 0.19 0.55 8.57
N THR A 12 1.33 1.06 9.03
CA THR A 12 1.93 2.30 8.50
C THR A 12 2.26 2.18 7.02
N LEU A 13 2.90 1.10 6.59
CA LEU A 13 3.23 0.85 5.18
C LEU A 13 1.97 0.80 4.30
N CYS A 14 0.89 0.16 4.78
CA CYS A 14 -0.38 0.14 4.07
C CYS A 14 -0.96 1.54 3.88
N GLY A 15 -0.86 2.41 4.89
CA GLY A 15 -1.29 3.81 4.80
C GLY A 15 -0.45 4.63 3.81
N LEU A 16 0.86 4.40 3.78
CA LEU A 16 1.77 5.07 2.83
C LEU A 16 1.49 4.66 1.39
N GLU A 17 1.26 3.37 1.13
CA GLU A 17 0.89 2.88 -0.21
C GLU A 17 -0.46 3.46 -0.66
N ASP A 18 -1.45 3.57 0.23
CA ASP A 18 -2.75 4.19 -0.08
C ASP A 18 -2.62 5.69 -0.45
N LEU A 19 -1.80 6.43 0.30
CA LEU A 19 -1.53 7.83 -0.01
C LEU A 19 -0.81 7.99 -1.35
N ALA A 20 0.19 7.15 -1.61
CA ALA A 20 0.97 7.18 -2.85
C ALA A 20 0.12 6.79 -4.07
N GLU A 21 -0.76 5.79 -3.95
CA GLU A 21 -1.75 5.42 -4.97
C GLU A 21 -2.64 6.60 -5.34
N LYS A 22 -3.21 7.29 -4.35
CA LYS A 22 -4.10 8.44 -4.55
C LYS A 22 -3.38 9.60 -5.22
N LYS A 23 -2.17 9.94 -4.76
CA LYS A 23 -1.38 11.05 -5.35
C LYS A 23 -1.02 10.78 -6.80
N SER A 24 -0.51 9.58 -7.10
CA SER A 24 -0.16 9.20 -8.46
C SER A 24 -1.38 9.14 -9.39
N ALA A 25 -2.55 8.69 -8.91
CA ALA A 25 -3.80 8.73 -9.68
C ALA A 25 -4.30 10.16 -9.97
N ILE A 26 -4.04 11.11 -9.06
CA ILE A 26 -4.35 12.52 -9.30
C ILE A 26 -3.40 13.09 -10.35
N TYR A 27 -2.08 12.84 -10.21
CA TYR A 27 -1.09 13.33 -11.16
C TYR A 27 -1.30 12.79 -12.57
N SER A 28 -1.71 11.52 -12.73
CA SER A 28 -2.01 10.96 -14.05
C SER A 28 -3.16 11.67 -14.79
N ARG A 29 -3.99 12.47 -14.09
CA ARG A 29 -5.09 13.23 -14.69
C ARG A 29 -4.79 14.72 -14.86
N LEU A 30 -3.87 15.26 -14.07
CA LEU A 30 -3.57 16.69 -14.06
C LEU A 30 -2.37 17.06 -14.93
N LEU A 31 -1.47 16.12 -15.20
CA LEU A 31 -0.28 16.37 -16.00
C LEU A 31 -0.65 16.55 -17.47
N MET A 32 -0.07 17.59 -18.08
CA MET A 32 -0.22 17.87 -19.52
C MET A 32 0.74 17.03 -20.38
N ASP A 33 1.83 16.56 -19.77
CA ASP A 33 2.73 15.59 -20.41
C ASP A 33 2.09 14.21 -20.39
N ALA A 34 1.81 13.67 -21.58
CA ALA A 34 1.11 12.41 -21.76
C ALA A 34 1.92 11.18 -21.31
N GLU A 35 3.24 11.19 -21.51
CA GLU A 35 4.10 10.07 -21.08
C GLU A 35 4.23 10.07 -19.56
N LEU A 36 4.44 11.25 -18.96
CA LEU A 36 4.48 11.36 -17.50
C LEU A 36 3.14 11.01 -16.87
N ALA A 37 2.02 11.40 -17.48
CA ALA A 37 0.67 11.03 -17.02
C ALA A 37 0.48 9.50 -17.02
N LYS A 38 0.92 8.82 -18.08
CA LYS A 38 0.86 7.36 -18.20
C LYS A 38 1.75 6.66 -17.18
N ASP A 39 2.95 7.19 -16.93
CA ASP A 39 3.85 6.68 -15.89
C ASP A 39 3.24 6.81 -14.50
N MET A 40 2.56 7.92 -14.21
CA MET A 40 1.84 8.13 -12.96
C MET A 40 0.66 7.16 -12.81
N GLU A 41 -0.07 6.86 -13.90
CA GLU A 41 -1.14 5.87 -13.87
C GLU A 41 -0.58 4.46 -13.56
N ALA A 42 0.51 4.08 -14.22
CA ALA A 42 1.19 2.82 -13.95
C ALA A 42 1.72 2.75 -12.51
N LEU A 43 2.25 3.85 -12.00
CA LEU A 43 2.71 3.96 -10.61
C LEU A 43 1.56 3.79 -9.61
N SER A 44 0.39 4.39 -9.88
CA SER A 44 -0.81 4.22 -9.06
C SER A 44 -1.24 2.75 -8.98
N LYS A 45 -1.27 2.05 -10.13
CA LYS A 45 -1.59 0.61 -10.19
C LYS A 45 -0.60 -0.22 -9.36
N ARG A 46 0.71 0.10 -9.40
CA ARG A 46 1.73 -0.57 -8.60
C ARG A 46 1.52 -0.36 -7.09
N HIS A 47 1.20 0.87 -6.67
CA HIS A 47 0.87 1.14 -5.27
C HIS A 47 -0.38 0.40 -4.80
N ALA A 48 -1.43 0.35 -5.62
CA ALA A 48 -2.64 -0.41 -5.32
C ALA A 48 -2.34 -1.91 -5.13
N GLN A 49 -1.47 -2.49 -5.97
CA GLN A 49 -1.05 -3.89 -5.82
C GLN A 49 -0.24 -4.12 -4.54
N ARG A 50 0.75 -3.28 -4.25
CA ARG A 50 1.56 -3.37 -3.02
C ARG A 50 0.71 -3.21 -1.76
N LYS A 51 -0.24 -2.27 -1.76
CA LYS A 51 -1.22 -2.09 -0.69
C LYS A 51 -1.98 -3.39 -0.41
N LYS A 52 -2.45 -4.09 -1.45
CA LYS A 52 -3.13 -5.38 -1.31
C LYS A 52 -2.22 -6.43 -0.68
N GLN A 53 -0.98 -6.54 -1.14
CA GLN A 53 0.00 -7.50 -0.60
C GLN A 53 0.30 -7.24 0.88
N ILE A 54 0.55 -5.98 1.25
CA ILE A 54 0.81 -5.58 2.64
C ILE A 54 -0.41 -5.85 3.52
N LYS A 55 -1.62 -5.56 3.03
CA LYS A 55 -2.86 -5.85 3.75
C LYS A 55 -3.05 -7.36 3.96
N SER A 56 -2.75 -8.18 2.97
CA SER A 56 -2.77 -9.65 3.13
C SER A 56 -1.79 -10.12 4.21
N LEU A 57 -0.57 -9.60 4.22
CA LEU A 57 0.43 -9.91 5.26
C LEU A 57 -0.02 -9.46 6.65
N TYR A 58 -0.59 -8.26 6.76
CA TYR A 58 -1.15 -7.75 8.01
C TYR A 58 -2.25 -8.67 8.55
N MET A 59 -3.19 -9.11 7.71
CA MET A 59 -4.28 -9.98 8.13
C MET A 59 -3.79 -11.38 8.52
N GLN A 60 -2.78 -11.92 7.84
CA GLN A 60 -2.16 -13.20 8.21
C GLN A 60 -1.49 -13.12 9.59
N LYS A 61 -0.76 -12.03 9.87
CA LYS A 61 -0.08 -11.82 11.15
C LYS A 61 -1.06 -11.50 12.30
N ALA A 62 -2.07 -10.68 12.04
CA ALA A 62 -3.10 -10.35 13.03
C ALA A 62 -4.04 -11.53 13.33
N GLY A 63 -4.32 -12.39 12.33
CA GLY A 63 -5.17 -13.58 12.47
C GLY A 63 -4.45 -14.81 13.03
N GLY A 64 -3.14 -14.93 12.83
CA GLY A 64 -2.32 -16.01 13.42
C GLY A 64 -2.13 -15.88 14.93
N GLN A 65 -2.36 -14.70 15.50
CA GLN A 65 -2.23 -14.42 16.93
C GLN A 65 -3.36 -15.01 17.79
N VAL A 66 -4.43 -15.55 17.18
CA VAL A 66 -5.62 -16.07 17.90
C VAL A 66 -5.60 -17.61 18.05
N ARG A 67 -4.60 -18.32 17.51
CA ARG A 67 -4.57 -19.81 17.48
C ARG A 67 -3.46 -20.45 18.33
N GLY A 68 -2.86 -19.69 19.24
CA GLY A 68 -1.74 -20.15 20.06
C GLY A 68 -1.92 -19.89 21.54
N GLU A 69 -3.06 -20.29 22.11
CA GLU A 69 -3.24 -20.53 23.55
C GLU A 69 -4.15 -21.76 23.75
#